data_AF-A0A445K1G7-F1
#
_entry.id   AF-A0A445K1G7-F1
#
_cell.length_a   1.000
_cell.length_b   1.000
_cell.length_c   1.000
_cell.angle_alpha   90.00
_cell.angle_beta   90.00
_cell.angle_gamma   90.00
#
_symmetry.space_group_name_H-M   'P 1'
#
loop_
_entity.id
_entity.type
_entity.pdbx_description
1 polymer ?
#
loop_
_entity_poly.entity_id
_entity_poly.type
_entity_poly.pdbx_seq_one_letter_code
_entity_poly.pdbx_strand_id
1 'polypeptide(L)'
;MAAKKQDAGDTKKRKRLNTEAPKASKLVASKKHKPDSVAKDNKNKKTAPLTGRERRLHAKELADARKKKRKRHFTLEQELARLWEKMRRHKIAKEDRAKLVTEALRKMKGKIPEIVGSHISSRVLQTCVKHCSQAERDAVFEELRPHFLTLAFSAYAVHLVKKMLDNASKKQLAGFISTLRGHVAPLLRHMVGSIVVEHAYELANAAQKQELLSELYSTELQLFKDLVSLKESRLSDVMSKLGLQKGSVLRHMTSVIQPILEKGIVDHSILHRVLMEYFSIADKSSVTDIIQQLSSPLIVRMIGTRDGAKIGILCVKYGNAKERKKIIKGLKGHIDKTAYHQYGCMVLVCILSVVDDTKLITKVIIRELQSILKELVLDKNGRRLLLQLLHPNSSRYFSPDDLASLNLSIPSLSLKDQSEASFLTETSKVSLGDKESKEDIEVAVDEVNKDKTSADDSDLAESGKKDPFVRRQELLIKSGLADSLLDICIESVGELIRSNFGKEVLYEVIKMILIL
;
A
#
# COMPACT_ATOMS: atom_id res chain seq x y z
N MET A 1 -35.92 -18.79 47.36
CA MET A 1 -36.22 -18.05 48.60
C MET A 1 -35.92 -16.57 48.39
N ALA A 2 -36.94 -15.71 48.59
CA ALA A 2 -36.99 -14.22 48.66
C ALA A 2 -36.15 -13.37 47.66
N ALA A 3 -36.72 -12.75 46.62
CA ALA A 3 -37.41 -11.43 46.54
C ALA A 3 -36.44 -10.21 46.76
N LYS A 4 -36.30 -9.15 45.94
CA LYS A 4 -37.18 -8.28 45.11
C LYS A 4 -36.32 -7.58 44.01
N LYS A 5 -36.81 -7.36 42.77
CA LYS A 5 -37.28 -6.08 42.15
C LYS A 5 -36.50 -4.82 42.61
N GLN A 6 -36.00 -3.91 41.76
CA GLN A 6 -36.69 -3.21 40.68
C GLN A 6 -35.73 -2.40 39.78
N ASP A 7 -36.24 -2.08 38.59
CA ASP A 7 -35.68 -1.39 37.42
C ASP A 7 -35.61 0.15 37.57
N ALA A 8 -34.78 0.81 36.74
CA ALA A 8 -34.99 2.15 36.11
C ALA A 8 -33.69 2.97 35.87
N GLY A 9 -33.49 3.35 34.59
CA GLY A 9 -33.49 4.77 34.20
C GLY A 9 -32.24 5.64 34.41
N ASP A 10 -31.45 5.75 33.34
CA ASP A 10 -31.09 6.99 32.64
C ASP A 10 -30.09 8.04 33.21
N THR A 11 -29.29 8.54 32.24
CA THR A 11 -28.50 9.79 32.15
C THR A 11 -27.85 10.43 33.40
N LYS A 12 -26.49 10.50 33.41
CA LYS A 12 -25.78 11.63 34.06
C LYS A 12 -24.39 11.94 33.49
N LYS A 13 -24.28 13.16 32.95
CA LYS A 13 -23.05 13.93 32.69
C LYS A 13 -22.07 13.82 33.87
N ARG A 14 -20.81 13.46 33.59
CA ARG A 14 -19.72 13.53 34.59
C ARG A 14 -19.00 14.89 34.51
N LYS A 15 -19.16 15.66 35.60
CA LYS A 15 -18.45 16.91 35.93
C LYS A 15 -16.93 16.68 35.94
N ARG A 16 -16.17 17.64 35.40
CA ARG A 16 -14.74 17.85 35.68
C ARG A 16 -14.61 18.41 37.11
N LEU A 17 -13.74 17.80 37.91
CA LEU A 17 -13.29 18.31 39.20
C LEU A 17 -11.83 18.74 39.07
N ASN A 18 -11.57 19.97 39.51
CA ASN A 18 -10.27 20.60 39.72
C ASN A 18 -9.52 19.91 40.87
N THR A 19 -8.21 19.76 40.72
CA THR A 19 -7.27 19.72 41.85
C THR A 19 -6.02 20.52 41.50
N GLU A 20 -5.70 21.46 42.39
CA GLU A 20 -4.62 22.44 42.32
C GLU A 20 -3.24 21.80 42.60
N ALA A 21 -2.18 22.41 42.06
CA ALA A 21 -0.79 22.14 42.39
C ALA A 21 -0.08 23.45 42.85
N PRO A 22 0.91 23.39 43.76
CA PRO A 22 1.35 24.54 44.56
C PRO A 22 2.42 25.42 43.89
N LYS A 23 2.48 26.67 44.36
CA LYS A 23 3.35 27.77 43.91
C LYS A 23 4.79 27.61 44.41
N ALA A 24 5.77 27.82 43.52
CA ALA A 24 7.17 28.01 43.86
C ALA A 24 7.61 29.48 43.67
N SER A 25 8.48 29.91 44.58
CA SER A 25 8.87 31.27 44.93
C SER A 25 9.91 31.91 44.02
N LYS A 26 9.87 33.25 43.96
CA LYS A 26 10.81 34.14 43.25
C LYS A 26 12.10 34.33 44.07
N LEU A 27 13.26 34.21 43.42
CA LEU A 27 14.55 34.69 43.92
C LEU A 27 14.96 35.96 43.15
N VAL A 28 15.34 36.97 43.93
CA VAL A 28 15.73 38.33 43.54
C VAL A 28 17.25 38.37 43.32
N ALA A 29 17.70 39.03 42.25
CA ALA A 29 19.11 39.41 42.07
C ALA A 29 19.25 40.93 41.90
N SER A 30 20.32 41.45 42.48
CA SER A 30 20.55 42.80 42.99
C SER A 30 21.21 43.78 42.00
N LYS A 31 21.03 45.08 42.26
CA LYS A 31 21.58 46.25 41.56
C LYS A 31 23.10 46.42 41.77
N LYS A 32 23.80 46.88 40.72
CA LYS A 32 25.01 47.77 40.67
C LYS A 32 25.32 47.96 39.15
N HIS A 33 25.78 49.06 38.57
CA HIS A 33 26.14 50.42 38.93
C HIS A 33 26.12 51.25 37.62
N LYS A 34 25.85 52.57 37.66
CA LYS A 34 25.99 53.51 36.52
C LYS A 34 27.47 53.88 36.32
N PRO A 35 27.86 54.33 35.12
CA PRO A 35 28.80 55.44 34.99
C PRO A 35 28.13 56.67 34.36
N ASP A 36 28.66 57.82 34.76
CA ASP A 36 28.17 59.16 34.51
C ASP A 36 28.34 59.68 33.07
N SER A 37 27.59 60.74 32.85
CA SER A 37 27.45 61.62 31.69
C SER A 37 28.73 62.16 31.06
N VAL A 38 28.72 62.25 29.72
CA VAL A 38 29.25 63.41 28.98
C VAL A 38 28.20 63.87 27.96
N ALA A 39 28.03 65.19 27.89
CA ALA A 39 26.91 65.90 27.30
C ALA A 39 27.01 66.12 25.78
N LYS A 40 25.82 66.37 25.19
CA LYS A 40 25.48 67.22 24.02
C LYS A 40 26.30 67.07 22.72
N ASP A 41 25.66 66.58 21.66
CA ASP A 41 25.10 67.43 20.59
C ASP A 41 24.44 66.60 19.48
N ASN A 42 23.14 66.75 19.28
CA ASN A 42 22.54 67.22 18.02
C ASN A 42 21.00 67.13 18.11
N LYS A 43 20.36 68.29 18.19
CA LYS A 43 18.93 68.46 17.87
C LYS A 43 18.73 68.26 16.36
N ASN A 44 17.50 67.93 16.01
CA ASN A 44 16.90 67.89 14.67
C ASN A 44 17.15 66.66 13.80
N LYS A 45 16.33 65.63 14.06
CA LYS A 45 15.41 65.10 13.02
C LYS A 45 14.11 64.69 13.71
N LYS A 46 13.06 65.52 13.57
CA LYS A 46 11.68 65.06 13.79
C LYS A 46 11.41 63.97 12.74
N THR A 47 11.69 62.72 13.06
CA THR A 47 11.20 61.60 12.26
C THR A 47 9.70 61.55 12.45
N ALA A 48 8.95 61.78 11.36
CA ALA A 48 7.50 61.67 11.37
C ALA A 48 7.09 60.30 11.96
N PRO A 49 5.95 60.21 12.69
CA PRO A 49 5.51 58.94 13.25
C PRO A 49 5.33 57.92 12.12
N LEU A 50 6.18 56.88 12.11
CA LEU A 50 6.14 55.84 11.09
C LEU A 50 4.73 55.28 10.97
N THR A 51 4.21 55.29 9.75
CA THR A 51 2.91 54.69 9.41
C THR A 51 2.91 53.21 9.78
N GLY A 52 1.73 52.62 9.97
CA GLY A 52 1.63 51.18 10.29
C GLY A 52 2.32 50.28 9.25
N ARG A 53 2.38 50.72 7.98
CA ARG A 53 3.09 50.04 6.89
C ARG A 53 4.61 50.12 7.05
N GLU A 54 5.14 51.30 7.37
CA GLU A 54 6.58 51.50 7.57
C GLU A 54 7.10 50.77 8.80
N ARG A 55 6.31 50.72 9.90
CA ARG A 55 6.64 49.91 11.08
C ARG A 55 6.74 48.42 10.76
N ARG A 56 5.82 47.88 9.95
CA ARG A 56 5.86 46.49 9.49
C ARG A 56 7.09 46.22 8.60
N LEU A 57 7.43 47.18 7.74
CA LEU A 57 8.56 47.08 6.82
C LEU A 57 9.89 47.10 7.60
N HIS A 58 10.06 48.04 8.53
CA HIS A 58 11.23 48.11 9.40
C HIS A 58 11.37 46.89 10.33
N ALA A 59 10.26 46.38 10.88
CA ALA A 59 10.26 45.14 11.66
C ALA A 59 10.67 43.92 10.82
N LYS A 60 10.23 43.87 9.55
CA LYS A 60 10.62 42.83 8.60
C LYS A 60 12.11 42.92 8.25
N GLU A 61 12.62 44.12 7.97
CA GLU A 61 14.05 44.35 7.69
C GLU A 61 14.94 43.93 8.86
N LEU A 62 14.56 44.29 10.08
CA LEU A 62 15.29 43.90 11.28
C LEU A 62 15.27 42.37 11.50
N ALA A 63 14.12 41.73 11.25
CA ALA A 63 14.00 40.28 11.31
C ALA A 63 14.84 39.57 10.24
N ASP A 64 14.87 40.10 9.01
CA ASP A 64 15.66 39.57 7.90
C ASP A 64 17.16 39.80 8.12
N ALA A 65 17.58 40.92 8.68
CA ALA A 65 18.96 41.17 9.09
C ALA A 65 19.43 40.17 10.17
N ARG A 66 18.56 39.85 11.14
CA ARG A 66 18.82 38.80 12.15
C ARG A 66 18.94 37.41 11.52
N LYS A 67 18.08 37.07 10.55
CA LYS A 67 18.15 35.79 9.81
C LYS A 67 19.40 35.70 8.95
N LYS A 68 19.79 36.79 8.28
CA LYS A 68 21.03 36.89 7.49
C LYS A 68 22.28 36.58 8.31
N LYS A 69 22.31 37.00 9.58
CA LYS A 69 23.41 36.67 10.51
C LYS A 69 23.40 35.21 11.00
N ARG A 70 22.24 34.55 11.04
CA ARG A 70 22.08 33.19 11.59
C ARG A 70 22.19 32.08 10.52
N LYS A 71 21.77 32.37 9.29
CA LYS A 71 21.68 31.37 8.21
C LYS A 71 22.71 31.66 7.13
N ARG A 72 23.66 30.73 6.94
CA ARG A 72 24.76 30.81 5.96
C ARG A 72 24.30 31.18 4.54
N HIS A 73 23.16 30.62 4.09
CA HIS A 73 22.65 30.78 2.73
C HIS A 73 21.39 31.65 2.61
N PHE A 74 21.09 32.50 3.59
CA PHE A 74 19.83 33.28 3.60
C PHE A 74 19.64 34.18 2.38
N THR A 75 20.70 34.87 1.94
CA THR A 75 20.64 35.75 0.76
C THR A 75 20.40 34.95 -0.51
N LEU A 76 21.06 33.81 -0.66
CA LEU A 76 20.85 32.90 -1.78
C LEU A 76 19.40 32.39 -1.80
N GLU A 77 18.86 31.95 -0.68
CA GLU A 77 17.45 31.51 -0.61
C GLU A 77 16.46 32.60 -1.04
N GLN A 78 16.70 33.86 -0.66
CA GLN A 78 15.86 34.99 -1.09
C GLN A 78 15.95 35.24 -2.60
N GLU A 79 17.16 35.17 -3.18
CA GLU A 79 17.34 35.31 -4.62
C GLU A 79 16.65 34.18 -5.38
N LEU A 80 16.81 32.93 -4.91
CA LEU A 80 16.16 31.76 -5.48
C LEU A 80 14.64 31.87 -5.39
N ALA A 81 14.09 32.36 -4.29
CA ALA A 81 12.66 32.60 -4.15
C ALA A 81 12.15 33.60 -5.20
N ARG A 82 12.89 34.70 -5.45
CA ARG A 82 12.51 35.69 -6.47
C ARG A 82 12.56 35.11 -7.88
N LEU A 83 13.56 34.30 -8.19
CA LEU A 83 13.64 33.58 -9.48
C LEU A 83 12.48 32.59 -9.61
N TRP A 84 12.19 31.83 -8.55
CA TRP A 84 11.12 30.85 -8.50
C TRP A 84 9.74 31.46 -8.76
N GLU A 85 9.43 32.60 -8.16
CA GLU A 85 8.17 33.32 -8.39
C GLU A 85 8.00 33.83 -9.83
N LYS A 86 9.10 33.99 -10.59
CA LYS A 86 9.04 34.29 -12.02
C LYS A 86 8.83 33.01 -12.84
N MET A 87 9.63 31.97 -12.61
CA MET A 87 9.60 30.75 -13.44
C MET A 87 8.37 29.87 -13.22
N ARG A 88 7.74 29.92 -12.03
CA ARG A 88 6.57 29.09 -11.69
C ARG A 88 5.25 29.59 -12.28
N ARG A 89 5.22 30.77 -12.89
CA ARG A 89 4.01 31.35 -13.50
C ARG A 89 3.55 30.46 -14.66
N HIS A 90 2.23 30.31 -14.80
CA HIS A 90 1.66 29.53 -15.91
C HIS A 90 1.92 30.17 -17.27
N LYS A 91 1.77 31.51 -17.36
CA LYS A 91 1.96 32.30 -18.58
C LYS A 91 3.41 32.80 -18.68
N ILE A 92 4.33 31.92 -19.09
CA ILE A 92 5.73 32.26 -19.38
C ILE A 92 6.21 31.44 -20.59
N ALA A 93 6.94 32.09 -21.51
CA ALA A 93 7.55 31.42 -22.65
C ALA A 93 8.56 30.35 -22.19
N LYS A 94 8.71 29.27 -22.97
CA LYS A 94 9.56 28.14 -22.59
C LYS A 94 11.03 28.56 -22.49
N GLU A 95 11.46 29.42 -23.39
CA GLU A 95 12.81 29.97 -23.52
C GLU A 95 13.14 30.85 -22.31
N ASP A 96 12.21 31.72 -21.91
CA ASP A 96 12.40 32.59 -20.75
C ASP A 96 12.41 31.80 -19.44
N ARG A 97 11.56 30.77 -19.33
CA ARG A 97 11.60 29.83 -18.20
C ARG A 97 12.95 29.13 -18.15
N ALA A 98 13.47 28.65 -19.28
CA ALA A 98 14.76 27.98 -19.35
C ALA A 98 15.91 28.90 -18.88
N LYS A 99 15.94 30.17 -19.33
CA LYS A 99 16.93 31.16 -18.86
C LYS A 99 16.92 31.34 -17.35
N LEU A 100 15.73 31.48 -16.74
CA LEU A 100 15.57 31.61 -15.29
C LEU A 100 16.03 30.35 -14.54
N VAL A 101 15.74 29.17 -15.10
CA VAL A 101 16.18 27.88 -14.54
C VAL A 101 17.70 27.76 -14.57
N THR A 102 18.33 28.04 -15.70
CA THR A 102 19.80 28.04 -15.85
C THR A 102 20.45 29.04 -14.90
N GLU A 103 19.88 30.24 -14.75
CA GLU A 103 20.37 31.23 -13.78
C GLU A 103 20.30 30.70 -12.34
N ALA A 104 19.16 30.11 -11.95
CA ALA A 104 18.98 29.54 -10.63
C ALA A 104 19.95 28.40 -10.36
N LEU A 105 20.11 27.46 -11.30
CA LEU A 105 21.05 26.33 -11.18
C LEU A 105 22.50 26.82 -11.06
N ARG A 106 22.90 27.80 -11.87
CA ARG A 106 24.23 28.42 -11.77
C ARG A 106 24.50 29.02 -10.39
N LYS A 107 23.50 29.69 -9.78
CA LYS A 107 23.62 30.26 -8.42
C LYS A 107 23.69 29.19 -7.33
N MET A 108 23.06 28.04 -7.55
CA MET A 108 23.04 26.92 -6.61
C MET A 108 24.23 25.98 -6.73
N LYS A 109 24.93 25.96 -7.88
CA LYS A 109 26.04 25.04 -8.16
C LYS A 109 27.07 25.00 -7.03
N GLY A 110 27.41 23.79 -6.58
CA GLY A 110 28.34 23.52 -5.48
C GLY A 110 27.77 23.77 -4.08
N LYS A 111 26.50 24.18 -3.98
CA LYS A 111 25.81 24.46 -2.71
C LYS A 111 24.50 23.68 -2.60
N ILE A 112 24.15 22.88 -3.61
CA ILE A 112 22.86 22.19 -3.67
C ILE A 112 22.67 21.29 -2.43
N PRO A 113 23.65 20.47 -2.01
CA PRO A 113 23.50 19.62 -0.83
C PRO A 113 23.25 20.40 0.47
N GLU A 114 23.81 21.60 0.59
CA GLU A 114 23.67 22.44 1.78
C GLU A 114 22.30 23.14 1.86
N ILE A 115 21.68 23.45 0.73
CA ILE A 115 20.43 24.23 0.68
C ILE A 115 19.19 23.38 0.42
N VAL A 116 19.32 22.18 -0.14
CA VAL A 116 18.18 21.33 -0.55
C VAL A 116 17.27 20.92 0.61
N GLY A 117 17.79 20.91 1.85
CA GLY A 117 16.99 20.70 3.06
C GLY A 117 16.02 21.86 3.39
N SER A 118 16.12 22.99 2.71
CA SER A 118 15.23 24.15 2.91
C SER A 118 13.91 23.99 2.15
N HIS A 119 12.81 24.43 2.77
CA HIS A 119 11.48 24.43 2.15
C HIS A 119 11.44 25.21 0.82
N ILE A 120 12.15 26.34 0.73
CA ILE A 120 12.17 27.16 -0.48
C ILE A 120 13.05 26.52 -1.55
N SER A 121 14.30 26.22 -1.21
CA SER A 121 15.30 25.71 -2.15
C SER A 121 14.89 24.35 -2.75
N SER A 122 14.27 23.47 -1.96
CA SER A 122 13.72 22.20 -2.48
C SER A 122 12.65 22.42 -3.56
N ARG A 123 11.75 23.40 -3.39
CA ARG A 123 10.72 23.75 -4.37
C ARG A 123 11.28 24.40 -5.63
N VAL A 124 12.27 25.29 -5.44
CA VAL A 124 13.03 25.89 -6.55
C VAL A 124 13.67 24.78 -7.37
N LEU A 125 14.39 23.87 -6.72
CA LEU A 125 15.13 22.81 -7.39
C LEU A 125 14.21 21.80 -8.09
N GLN A 126 13.06 21.45 -7.50
CA GLN A 126 12.03 20.65 -8.16
C GLN A 126 11.57 21.30 -9.49
N THR A 127 11.40 22.62 -9.48
CA THR A 127 11.00 23.38 -10.68
C THR A 127 12.15 23.42 -11.70
N CYS A 128 13.38 23.62 -11.24
CA CYS A 128 14.56 23.58 -12.10
C CYS A 128 14.71 22.22 -12.77
N VAL A 129 14.70 21.11 -12.02
CA VAL A 129 14.80 19.74 -12.53
C VAL A 129 13.67 19.44 -13.52
N LYS A 130 12.47 19.96 -13.31
CA LYS A 130 11.36 19.77 -14.26
C LYS A 130 11.62 20.43 -15.63
N HIS A 131 12.34 21.55 -15.67
CA HIS A 131 12.42 22.42 -16.85
C HIS A 131 13.82 22.64 -17.41
N CYS A 132 14.86 22.14 -16.75
CA CYS A 132 16.25 22.22 -17.20
C CYS A 132 16.52 21.28 -18.37
N SER A 133 17.65 21.53 -19.04
CA SER A 133 18.23 20.61 -20.01
C SER A 133 18.67 19.29 -19.37
N GLN A 134 18.93 18.27 -20.18
CA GLN A 134 19.44 16.99 -19.68
C GLN A 134 20.83 17.15 -19.03
N ALA A 135 21.73 17.93 -19.65
CA ALA A 135 23.07 18.16 -19.11
C ALA A 135 23.05 18.86 -17.73
N GLU A 136 22.16 19.85 -17.56
CA GLU A 136 21.95 20.49 -16.26
C GLU A 136 21.37 19.52 -15.22
N ARG A 137 20.45 18.65 -15.63
CA ARG A 137 19.86 17.63 -14.76
C ARG A 137 20.91 16.63 -14.30
N ASP A 138 21.76 16.16 -15.20
CA ASP A 138 22.84 15.22 -14.90
C ASP A 138 23.86 15.85 -13.95
N ALA A 139 24.19 17.14 -14.14
CA ALA A 139 25.06 17.88 -13.22
C ALA A 139 24.46 17.97 -11.80
N VAL A 140 23.15 18.26 -11.69
CA VAL A 140 22.45 18.27 -10.39
C VAL A 140 22.42 16.86 -9.78
N PHE A 141 22.22 15.82 -10.59
CA PHE A 141 22.22 14.44 -10.13
C PHE A 141 23.57 14.05 -9.54
N GLU A 142 24.67 14.33 -10.24
CA GLU A 142 26.02 14.02 -9.75
C GLU A 142 26.39 14.83 -8.49
N GLU A 143 25.98 16.10 -8.40
CA GLU A 143 26.20 16.91 -7.18
C GLU A 143 25.44 16.35 -5.98
N LEU A 144 24.24 15.79 -6.20
CA LEU A 144 23.41 15.20 -5.13
C LEU A 144 23.73 13.74 -4.84
N ARG A 145 24.44 13.03 -5.72
CA ARG A 145 24.68 11.59 -5.63
C ARG A 145 25.22 11.12 -4.28
N PRO A 146 26.22 11.79 -3.67
CA PRO A 146 26.75 11.39 -2.35
C PRO A 146 25.75 11.58 -1.20
N HIS A 147 24.69 12.37 -1.42
CA HIS A 147 23.75 12.79 -0.37
C HIS A 147 22.38 12.12 -0.49
N PHE A 148 22.14 11.31 -1.53
CA PHE A 148 20.81 10.74 -1.80
C PHE A 148 20.22 9.97 -0.62
N LEU A 149 21.05 9.22 0.12
CA LEU A 149 20.59 8.49 1.29
C LEU A 149 20.07 9.44 2.37
N THR A 150 20.81 10.51 2.70
CA THR A 150 20.36 11.53 3.66
C THR A 150 19.11 12.25 3.17
N LEU A 151 19.04 12.56 1.87
CA LEU A 151 17.89 13.24 1.27
C LEU A 151 16.64 12.37 1.24
N ALA A 152 16.78 11.05 1.17
CA ALA A 152 15.65 10.13 1.20
C ALA A 152 14.87 10.20 2.53
N PHE A 153 15.52 10.56 3.63
CA PHE A 153 14.86 10.78 4.93
C PHE A 153 14.25 12.19 5.08
N SER A 154 14.52 13.13 4.16
CA SER A 154 14.10 14.53 4.31
C SER A 154 12.70 14.79 3.75
N ALA A 155 11.79 15.27 4.61
CA ALA A 155 10.42 15.66 4.24
C ALA A 155 10.36 16.73 3.14
N TYR A 156 11.41 17.56 3.00
CA TYR A 156 11.48 18.58 1.95
C TYR A 156 12.08 18.03 0.65
N ALA A 157 13.11 17.17 0.75
CA ALA A 157 13.84 16.67 -0.41
C ALA A 157 13.18 15.44 -1.07
N VAL A 158 12.30 14.71 -0.40
CA VAL A 158 11.62 13.52 -0.94
C VAL A 158 11.02 13.74 -2.33
N HIS A 159 10.32 14.86 -2.53
CA HIS A 159 9.69 15.18 -3.81
C HIS A 159 10.72 15.52 -4.90
N LEU A 160 11.85 16.12 -4.51
CA LEU A 160 12.95 16.34 -5.44
C LEU A 160 13.58 15.00 -5.84
N VAL A 161 13.88 14.12 -4.89
CA VAL A 161 14.49 12.82 -5.17
C VAL A 161 13.59 12.02 -6.13
N LYS A 162 12.28 11.93 -5.86
CA LYS A 162 11.32 11.34 -6.80
C LYS A 162 11.43 11.97 -8.19
N LYS A 163 11.44 13.30 -8.25
CA LYS A 163 11.49 14.01 -9.53
C LYS A 163 12.80 13.79 -10.31
N MET A 164 13.90 13.57 -9.61
CA MET A 164 15.17 13.18 -10.23
C MET A 164 15.08 11.76 -10.78
N LEU A 165 14.46 10.83 -10.06
CA LEU A 165 14.30 9.43 -10.47
C LEU A 165 13.35 9.27 -11.68
N ASP A 166 12.24 10.02 -11.74
CA ASP A 166 11.33 10.09 -12.90
C ASP A 166 12.07 10.33 -14.23
N ASN A 167 13.21 11.03 -14.17
CA ASN A 167 13.98 11.48 -15.32
C ASN A 167 15.40 10.91 -15.34
N ALA A 168 15.70 9.96 -14.47
CA ALA A 168 17.01 9.33 -14.39
C ALA A 168 17.20 8.39 -15.58
N SER A 169 18.41 8.40 -16.15
CA SER A 169 18.84 7.32 -17.04
C SER A 169 18.87 5.98 -16.29
N LYS A 170 18.82 4.86 -17.04
CA LYS A 170 18.94 3.51 -16.45
C LYS A 170 20.19 3.36 -15.57
N LYS A 171 21.31 3.99 -15.96
CA LYS A 171 22.56 4.02 -15.21
C LYS A 171 22.44 4.81 -13.90
N GLN A 172 21.81 5.98 -13.94
CA GLN A 172 21.55 6.80 -12.76
C GLN A 172 20.63 6.08 -11.77
N LEU A 173 19.54 5.46 -12.26
CA LEU A 173 18.64 4.67 -11.42
C LEU A 173 19.36 3.49 -10.77
N ALA A 174 20.17 2.74 -11.53
CA ALA A 174 20.97 1.65 -10.97
C ALA A 174 21.97 2.14 -9.90
N GLY A 175 22.64 3.27 -10.15
CA GLY A 175 23.53 3.89 -9.15
C GLY A 175 22.79 4.36 -7.90
N PHE A 176 21.57 4.88 -8.05
CA PHE A 176 20.71 5.25 -6.93
C PHE A 176 20.30 4.04 -6.10
N ILE A 177 19.81 2.97 -6.74
CA ILE A 177 19.42 1.72 -6.06
C ILE A 177 20.62 1.13 -5.30
N SER A 178 21.81 1.14 -5.92
CA SER A 178 23.04 0.72 -5.24
C SER A 178 23.37 1.56 -3.99
N THR A 179 22.93 2.82 -3.93
CA THR A 179 23.10 3.70 -2.75
C THR A 179 22.11 3.36 -1.63
N LEU A 180 20.95 2.78 -1.96
CA LEU A 180 19.95 2.36 -0.98
C LEU A 180 20.32 1.05 -0.29
N ARG A 181 21.27 0.29 -0.84
CA ARG A 181 21.68 -1.01 -0.30
C ARG A 181 22.13 -0.89 1.16
N GLY A 182 21.64 -1.80 1.99
CA GLY A 182 21.82 -1.82 3.44
C GLY A 182 20.95 -0.81 4.20
N HIS A 183 20.11 -0.06 3.49
CA HIS A 183 19.27 0.99 4.07
C HIS A 183 17.80 0.87 3.64
N VAL A 184 17.43 -0.14 2.84
CA VAL A 184 16.06 -0.35 2.37
C VAL A 184 15.12 -0.59 3.56
N ALA A 185 15.48 -1.48 4.50
CA ALA A 185 14.63 -1.76 5.67
C ALA A 185 14.47 -0.54 6.61
N PRO A 186 15.54 0.20 6.99
CA PRO A 186 15.40 1.47 7.71
C PRO A 186 14.53 2.52 6.97
N LEU A 187 14.69 2.65 5.65
CA LEU A 187 13.93 3.60 4.85
C LEU A 187 12.45 3.21 4.78
N LEU A 188 12.11 1.94 4.57
CA LEU A 188 10.72 1.47 4.54
C LEU A 188 10.00 1.66 5.89
N ARG A 189 10.73 1.58 7.00
CA ARG A 189 10.20 1.89 8.34
C ARG A 189 10.02 3.39 8.58
N HIS A 190 10.46 4.26 7.67
CA HIS A 190 10.35 5.71 7.79
C HIS A 190 9.22 6.26 6.92
N MET A 191 8.36 7.13 7.49
CA MET A 191 7.19 7.70 6.78
C MET A 191 7.58 8.40 5.46
N VAL A 192 8.72 9.10 5.45
CA VAL A 192 9.21 9.80 4.25
C VAL A 192 10.12 8.90 3.40
N GLY A 193 10.95 8.09 4.06
CA GLY A 193 11.97 7.27 3.38
C GLY A 193 11.33 6.17 2.54
N SER A 194 10.22 5.62 3.04
CA SER A 194 9.46 4.57 2.37
C SER A 194 8.93 5.02 1.01
N ILE A 195 8.56 6.30 0.87
CA ILE A 195 8.10 6.88 -0.40
C ILE A 195 9.21 6.84 -1.46
N VAL A 196 10.46 7.04 -1.05
CA VAL A 196 11.62 7.02 -1.98
C VAL A 196 11.93 5.59 -2.41
N VAL A 197 11.92 4.65 -1.46
CA VAL A 197 12.14 3.23 -1.77
C VAL A 197 11.04 2.69 -2.68
N GLU A 198 9.77 2.97 -2.36
CA GLU A 198 8.66 2.55 -3.21
C GLU A 198 8.80 3.10 -4.62
N HIS A 199 9.11 4.38 -4.76
CA HIS A 199 9.25 4.99 -6.08
C HIS A 199 10.44 4.42 -6.88
N ALA A 200 11.57 4.14 -6.21
CA ALA A 200 12.67 3.43 -6.84
C ALA A 200 12.27 2.00 -7.26
N TYR A 201 11.48 1.31 -6.43
CA TYR A 201 10.94 -0.01 -6.71
C TYR A 201 9.97 -0.02 -7.89
N GLU A 202 9.09 0.98 -8.02
CA GLU A 202 8.18 1.13 -9.16
C GLU A 202 8.93 1.25 -10.50
N LEU A 203 10.03 2.03 -10.51
CA LEU A 203 10.86 2.27 -11.69
C LEU A 203 11.85 1.14 -11.99
N ALA A 204 12.14 0.29 -11.00
CA ALA A 204 13.11 -0.79 -11.09
C ALA A 204 12.68 -1.90 -12.06
N ASN A 205 13.65 -2.46 -12.78
CA ASN A 205 13.46 -3.71 -13.52
C ASN A 205 13.41 -4.93 -12.57
N ALA A 206 13.14 -6.13 -13.09
CA ALA A 206 13.01 -7.34 -12.28
C ALA A 206 14.25 -7.63 -11.41
N ALA A 207 15.46 -7.47 -11.95
CA ALA A 207 16.72 -7.68 -11.23
C ALA A 207 16.88 -6.70 -10.06
N GLN A 208 16.61 -5.42 -10.32
CA GLN A 208 16.69 -4.35 -9.34
C GLN A 208 15.62 -4.48 -8.24
N LYS A 209 14.40 -4.93 -8.60
CA LYS A 209 13.36 -5.26 -7.63
C LYS A 209 13.81 -6.39 -6.71
N GLN A 210 14.44 -7.42 -7.25
CA GLN A 210 14.96 -8.52 -6.46
C GLN A 210 16.10 -8.06 -5.54
N GLU A 211 16.98 -7.18 -5.99
CA GLU A 211 18.03 -6.57 -5.16
C GLU A 211 17.43 -5.83 -3.95
N LEU A 212 16.40 -5.00 -4.17
CA LEU A 212 15.72 -4.28 -3.09
C LEU A 212 14.99 -5.22 -2.13
N LEU A 213 14.40 -6.32 -2.62
CA LEU A 213 13.68 -7.29 -1.79
C LEU A 213 14.62 -8.16 -0.95
N SER A 214 15.81 -8.49 -1.47
CA SER A 214 16.76 -9.41 -0.84
C SER A 214 17.16 -8.97 0.57
N GLU A 215 17.35 -7.66 0.77
CA GLU A 215 17.65 -7.07 2.09
C GLU A 215 16.49 -7.25 3.10
N LEU A 216 15.25 -7.32 2.61
CA LEU A 216 14.05 -7.46 3.44
C LEU A 216 13.85 -8.90 3.91
N TYR A 217 14.44 -9.87 3.21
CA TYR A 217 14.35 -11.30 3.53
C TYR A 217 15.38 -11.75 4.55
N SER A 218 16.64 -11.31 4.44
CA SER A 218 17.70 -11.69 5.38
C SER A 218 18.86 -10.69 5.38
N THR A 219 19.51 -10.50 6.54
CA THR A 219 20.78 -9.76 6.65
C THR A 219 21.92 -10.44 5.89
N GLU A 220 21.89 -11.77 5.74
CA GLU A 220 22.95 -12.50 5.01
C GLU A 220 22.90 -12.15 3.52
N LEU A 221 21.70 -12.04 2.95
CA LEU A 221 21.50 -11.65 1.55
C LEU A 221 21.94 -10.20 1.26
N GLN A 222 21.96 -9.34 2.29
CA GLN A 222 22.53 -8.00 2.17
C GLN A 222 24.04 -8.05 1.90
N LEU A 223 24.76 -9.00 2.51
CA LEU A 223 26.22 -9.10 2.46
C LEU A 223 26.72 -9.75 1.17
N PHE A 224 25.97 -10.71 0.62
CA PHE A 224 26.43 -11.51 -0.51
C PHE A 224 25.69 -11.18 -1.81
N LYS A 225 26.24 -10.21 -2.57
CA LYS A 225 25.66 -9.72 -3.84
C LYS A 225 25.52 -10.82 -4.90
N ASP A 226 26.47 -11.75 -4.93
CA ASP A 226 26.64 -12.68 -6.05
C ASP A 226 25.92 -14.02 -5.81
N LEU A 227 25.31 -14.20 -4.63
CA LEU A 227 24.62 -15.44 -4.26
C LEU A 227 23.19 -15.52 -4.82
N VAL A 228 22.53 -14.38 -5.06
CA VAL A 228 21.17 -14.35 -5.61
C VAL A 228 21.26 -14.23 -7.13
N SER A 229 21.25 -15.37 -7.82
CA SER A 229 21.13 -15.40 -9.27
C SER A 229 19.73 -14.95 -9.68
N LEU A 230 19.62 -14.28 -10.83
CA LEU A 230 18.36 -13.72 -11.37
C LEU A 230 17.28 -14.76 -11.72
N LYS A 231 17.57 -16.06 -11.56
CA LYS A 231 16.64 -17.14 -11.92
C LYS A 231 15.61 -17.41 -10.82
N GLU A 232 15.94 -17.14 -9.57
CA GLU A 232 15.05 -17.41 -8.44
C GLU A 232 14.22 -16.16 -8.08
N SER A 233 12.90 -16.24 -8.25
CA SER A 233 11.97 -15.11 -7.99
C SER A 233 11.18 -15.25 -6.68
N ARG A 234 11.11 -16.47 -6.13
CA ARG A 234 10.40 -16.78 -4.88
C ARG A 234 11.39 -16.93 -3.73
N LEU A 235 10.99 -16.51 -2.54
CA LEU A 235 11.82 -16.61 -1.34
C LEU A 235 12.17 -18.07 -1.00
N SER A 236 11.22 -18.99 -1.21
CA SER A 236 11.45 -20.43 -1.03
C SER A 236 12.66 -20.93 -1.81
N ASP A 237 12.77 -20.53 -3.07
CA ASP A 237 13.82 -21.00 -3.98
C ASP A 237 15.18 -20.43 -3.57
N VAL A 238 15.21 -19.15 -3.18
CA VAL A 238 16.39 -18.48 -2.63
C VAL A 238 16.86 -19.17 -1.35
N MET A 239 15.94 -19.50 -0.45
CA MET A 239 16.26 -20.18 0.80
C MET A 239 16.84 -21.58 0.56
N SER A 240 16.21 -22.39 -0.29
CA SER A 240 16.68 -23.73 -0.62
C SER A 240 18.05 -23.71 -1.27
N LYS A 241 18.29 -22.78 -2.20
CA LYS A 241 19.56 -22.67 -2.92
C LYS A 241 20.72 -22.24 -2.03
N LEU A 242 20.45 -21.32 -1.09
CA LEU A 242 21.48 -20.74 -0.23
C LEU A 242 21.57 -21.40 1.16
N GLY A 243 20.74 -22.41 1.42
CA GLY A 243 20.71 -23.10 2.71
C GLY A 243 20.25 -22.20 3.87
N LEU A 244 19.43 -21.18 3.58
CA LEU A 244 18.98 -20.23 4.61
C LEU A 244 18.01 -20.91 5.57
N GLN A 245 18.25 -20.72 6.86
CA GLN A 245 17.38 -21.24 7.90
C GLN A 245 16.07 -20.47 7.96
N LYS A 246 14.94 -21.15 7.75
CA LYS A 246 13.58 -20.59 7.76
C LYS A 246 13.30 -19.73 8.98
N GLY A 247 13.68 -20.19 10.18
CA GLY A 247 13.49 -19.43 11.43
C GLY A 247 14.34 -18.15 11.52
N SER A 248 15.49 -18.09 10.86
CA SER A 248 16.32 -16.87 10.79
C SER A 248 15.69 -15.82 9.87
N VAL A 249 15.33 -16.26 8.66
CA VAL A 249 14.65 -15.43 7.64
C VAL A 249 13.34 -14.87 8.20
N LEU A 250 12.52 -15.71 8.83
CA LEU A 250 11.24 -15.28 9.40
C LEU A 250 11.42 -14.22 10.49
N ARG A 251 12.37 -14.41 11.42
CA ARG A 251 12.65 -13.43 12.48
C ARG A 251 13.09 -12.08 11.90
N HIS A 252 13.96 -12.09 10.90
CA HIS A 252 14.40 -10.87 10.22
C HIS A 252 13.22 -10.17 9.53
N MET A 253 12.47 -10.89 8.70
CA MET A 253 11.30 -10.34 8.01
C MET A 253 10.28 -9.76 9.00
N THR A 254 9.98 -10.45 10.10
CA THR A 254 9.11 -9.92 11.17
C THR A 254 9.64 -8.61 11.73
N SER A 255 10.95 -8.51 12.01
CA SER A 255 11.58 -7.27 12.51
C SER A 255 11.51 -6.09 11.53
N VAL A 256 11.38 -6.38 10.24
CA VAL A 256 11.22 -5.38 9.17
C VAL A 256 9.75 -5.00 8.99
N ILE A 257 8.85 -5.99 8.87
CA ILE A 257 7.43 -5.81 8.56
C ILE A 257 6.68 -5.17 9.72
N GLN A 258 6.92 -5.64 10.96
CA GLN A 258 6.12 -5.25 12.11
C GLN A 258 6.12 -3.72 12.35
N PRO A 259 7.28 -3.01 12.36
CA PRO A 259 7.28 -1.56 12.52
C PRO A 259 6.64 -0.79 11.35
N ILE A 260 6.59 -1.37 10.15
CA ILE A 260 5.95 -0.77 8.96
C ILE A 260 4.43 -0.80 9.14
N LEU A 261 3.89 -1.95 9.58
CA LEU A 261 2.46 -2.13 9.83
C LEU A 261 1.97 -1.30 11.03
N GLU A 262 2.74 -1.24 12.12
CA GLU A 262 2.43 -0.41 13.29
C GLU A 262 2.30 1.07 12.95
N LYS A 263 3.13 1.55 12.01
CA LYS A 263 3.06 2.93 11.48
C LYS A 263 1.98 3.11 10.42
N GLY A 264 1.33 2.04 9.97
CA GLY A 264 0.31 2.09 8.92
C GLY A 264 0.86 2.48 7.55
N ILE A 265 2.12 2.16 7.25
CA ILE A 265 2.76 2.42 5.95
C ILE A 265 2.45 1.24 5.02
N VAL A 266 1.24 1.24 4.44
CA VAL A 266 0.71 0.08 3.70
C VAL A 266 0.39 0.36 2.23
N ASP A 267 0.73 1.53 1.70
CA ASP A 267 0.41 1.86 0.29
C ASP A 267 1.45 1.30 -0.71
N HIS A 268 2.56 0.73 -0.20
CA HIS A 268 3.75 0.45 -1.00
C HIS A 268 3.74 -0.96 -1.58
N SER A 269 3.87 -1.08 -2.90
CA SER A 269 3.87 -2.37 -3.60
C SER A 269 5.03 -3.28 -3.20
N ILE A 270 6.19 -2.71 -2.82
CA ILE A 270 7.31 -3.51 -2.28
C ILE A 270 6.93 -4.22 -0.98
N LEU A 271 6.15 -3.58 -0.10
CA LEU A 271 5.64 -4.21 1.13
C LEU A 271 4.69 -5.34 0.78
N HIS A 272 3.80 -5.16 -0.20
CA HIS A 272 2.84 -6.19 -0.59
C HIS A 272 3.58 -7.43 -1.10
N ARG A 273 4.63 -7.24 -1.91
CA ARG A 273 5.48 -8.34 -2.37
C ARG A 273 6.15 -9.07 -1.20
N VAL A 274 6.70 -8.33 -0.23
CA VAL A 274 7.32 -8.91 0.97
C VAL A 274 6.32 -9.68 1.83
N LEU A 275 5.10 -9.16 2.00
CA LEU A 275 4.04 -9.83 2.76
C LEU A 275 3.59 -11.14 2.09
N MET A 276 3.51 -11.18 0.76
CA MET A 276 3.22 -12.42 0.04
C MET A 276 4.28 -13.48 0.27
N GLU A 277 5.57 -13.10 0.24
CA GLU A 277 6.66 -14.02 0.56
C GLU A 277 6.72 -14.36 2.05
N TYR A 278 6.29 -13.46 2.93
CA TYR A 278 6.17 -13.74 4.36
C TYR A 278 5.12 -14.83 4.61
N PHE A 279 3.94 -14.72 3.99
CA PHE A 279 2.88 -15.71 4.13
C PHE A 279 3.24 -17.10 3.59
N SER A 280 4.18 -17.19 2.63
CA SER A 280 4.61 -18.49 2.10
C SER A 280 5.47 -19.29 3.08
N ILE A 281 6.12 -18.62 4.06
CA ILE A 281 7.01 -19.26 5.03
C ILE A 281 6.56 -19.12 6.49
N ALA A 282 5.73 -18.14 6.83
CA ALA A 282 5.37 -17.85 8.21
C ALA A 282 4.50 -18.94 8.84
N ASP A 283 4.67 -19.16 10.15
CA ASP A 283 3.83 -20.04 10.93
C ASP A 283 2.43 -19.45 11.15
N LYS A 284 1.50 -20.29 11.62
CA LYS A 284 0.09 -19.94 11.83
C LYS A 284 -0.11 -18.72 12.74
N SER A 285 0.67 -18.61 13.82
CA SER A 285 0.51 -17.51 14.77
C SER A 285 0.94 -16.18 14.15
N SER A 286 2.13 -16.17 13.54
CA SER A 286 2.68 -15.02 12.81
C SER A 286 1.75 -14.52 11.72
N VAL A 287 1.19 -15.41 10.90
CA VAL A 287 0.24 -15.01 9.84
C VAL A 287 -1.04 -14.41 10.43
N THR A 288 -1.59 -15.03 11.48
CA THR A 288 -2.82 -14.57 12.12
C THR A 288 -2.66 -13.16 12.68
N ASP A 289 -1.51 -12.86 13.29
CA ASP A 289 -1.20 -11.53 13.82
C ASP A 289 -1.16 -10.46 12.72
N ILE A 290 -0.56 -10.78 11.57
CA ILE A 290 -0.53 -9.88 10.41
C ILE A 290 -1.95 -9.67 9.84
N ILE A 291 -2.75 -10.74 9.69
CA ILE A 291 -4.16 -10.63 9.25
C ILE A 291 -4.95 -9.72 10.20
N GLN A 292 -4.76 -9.88 11.51
CA GLN A 292 -5.43 -9.05 12.52
C GLN A 292 -5.08 -7.57 12.38
N GLN A 293 -3.80 -7.23 12.12
CA GLN A 293 -3.34 -5.86 11.92
C GLN A 293 -3.87 -5.27 10.60
N LEU A 294 -3.82 -6.04 9.52
CA LEU A 294 -4.27 -5.62 8.18
C LEU A 294 -5.79 -5.47 8.09
N SER A 295 -6.56 -6.23 8.85
CA SER A 295 -8.05 -6.20 8.85
C SER A 295 -8.66 -4.87 9.29
N SER A 296 -7.84 -3.91 9.72
CA SER A 296 -8.24 -2.52 9.93
C SER A 296 -8.52 -1.79 8.60
N PRO A 297 -8.90 -0.49 8.60
CA PRO A 297 -9.05 0.28 7.36
C PRO A 297 -7.78 0.35 6.47
N LEU A 298 -6.63 -0.14 6.98
CA LEU A 298 -5.40 -0.30 6.21
C LEU A 298 -5.59 -1.16 4.96
N ILE A 299 -6.46 -2.18 5.00
CA ILE A 299 -6.68 -3.06 3.84
C ILE A 299 -7.14 -2.27 2.60
N VAL A 300 -7.96 -1.23 2.77
CA VAL A 300 -8.49 -0.43 1.65
C VAL A 300 -7.37 0.28 0.88
N ARG A 301 -6.29 0.64 1.57
CA ARG A 301 -5.14 1.35 1.00
C ARG A 301 -4.23 0.44 0.16
N MET A 302 -4.27 -0.88 0.35
CA MET A 302 -3.39 -1.82 -0.36
C MET A 302 -4.04 -2.58 -1.52
N ILE A 303 -5.37 -2.78 -1.51
CA ILE A 303 -6.07 -3.61 -2.51
C ILE A 303 -6.06 -3.04 -3.94
N GLY A 304 -5.48 -1.84 -4.13
CA GLY A 304 -5.23 -1.22 -5.42
C GLY A 304 -4.08 -1.85 -6.22
N THR A 305 -3.26 -2.74 -5.64
CA THR A 305 -2.19 -3.43 -6.39
C THR A 305 -2.51 -4.92 -6.55
N ARG A 306 -1.85 -5.58 -7.51
CA ARG A 306 -2.01 -7.02 -7.75
C ARG A 306 -1.76 -7.86 -6.48
N ASP A 307 -0.61 -7.64 -5.84
CA ASP A 307 -0.26 -8.38 -4.61
C ASP A 307 -1.08 -7.91 -3.41
N GLY A 308 -1.41 -6.62 -3.32
CA GLY A 308 -2.25 -6.09 -2.25
C GLY A 308 -3.69 -6.65 -2.28
N ALA A 309 -4.27 -6.85 -3.46
CA ALA A 309 -5.56 -7.52 -3.60
C ALA A 309 -5.49 -9.01 -3.22
N LYS A 310 -4.41 -9.71 -3.59
CA LYS A 310 -4.17 -11.10 -3.15
C LYS A 310 -4.09 -11.19 -1.62
N ILE A 311 -3.36 -10.28 -0.98
CA ILE A 311 -3.33 -10.16 0.48
C ILE A 311 -4.73 -9.89 1.03
N GLY A 312 -5.51 -9.01 0.40
CA GLY A 312 -6.91 -8.76 0.75
C GLY A 312 -7.78 -10.01 0.70
N ILE A 313 -7.68 -10.80 -0.37
CA ILE A 313 -8.38 -12.09 -0.52
C ILE A 313 -7.97 -13.04 0.61
N LEU A 314 -6.67 -13.17 0.88
CA LEU A 314 -6.16 -14.02 1.95
C LEU A 314 -6.64 -13.57 3.34
N CYS A 315 -6.65 -12.26 3.63
CA CYS A 315 -7.19 -11.71 4.87
C CYS A 315 -8.68 -12.00 5.04
N VAL A 316 -9.45 -11.99 3.94
CA VAL A 316 -10.88 -12.33 3.96
C VAL A 316 -11.09 -13.83 4.17
N LYS A 317 -10.35 -14.69 3.44
CA LYS A 317 -10.44 -16.16 3.56
C LYS A 317 -10.06 -16.63 4.96
N TYR A 318 -8.93 -16.18 5.48
CA TYR A 318 -8.36 -16.71 6.72
C TYR A 318 -8.70 -15.88 7.97
N GLY A 319 -9.22 -14.66 7.81
CA GLY A 319 -9.70 -13.86 8.93
C GLY A 319 -10.96 -14.46 9.55
N ASN A 320 -11.06 -14.38 10.88
CA ASN A 320 -12.24 -14.77 11.63
C ASN A 320 -13.40 -13.77 11.43
N ALA A 321 -14.55 -14.04 12.04
CA ALA A 321 -15.75 -13.19 11.92
C ALA A 321 -15.51 -11.73 12.35
N LYS A 322 -14.64 -11.49 13.34
CA LYS A 322 -14.28 -10.14 13.80
C LYS A 322 -13.41 -9.42 12.77
N GLU A 323 -12.41 -10.08 12.20
CA GLU A 323 -11.58 -9.53 11.12
C GLU A 323 -12.41 -9.22 9.87
N ARG A 324 -13.20 -10.17 9.35
CA ARG A 324 -14.08 -9.97 8.19
C ARG A 324 -15.02 -8.77 8.37
N LYS A 325 -15.60 -8.63 9.56
CA LYS A 325 -16.45 -7.48 9.91
C LYS A 325 -15.69 -6.16 9.89
N LYS A 326 -14.44 -6.12 10.35
CA LYS A 326 -13.60 -4.91 10.27
C LYS A 326 -13.25 -4.56 8.83
N ILE A 327 -12.87 -5.55 8.01
CA ILE A 327 -12.57 -5.38 6.58
C ILE A 327 -13.77 -4.77 5.85
N ILE A 328 -14.96 -5.38 5.99
CA ILE A 328 -16.19 -4.90 5.33
C ILE A 328 -16.54 -3.48 5.80
N LYS A 329 -16.42 -3.18 7.09
CA LYS A 329 -16.66 -1.84 7.61
C LYS A 329 -15.64 -0.81 7.11
N GLY A 330 -14.37 -1.21 6.93
CA GLY A 330 -13.32 -0.36 6.37
C GLY A 330 -13.62 0.03 4.92
N LEU A 331 -14.19 -0.89 4.15
CA LEU A 331 -14.56 -0.67 2.75
C LEU A 331 -15.79 0.24 2.54
N LYS A 332 -16.58 0.52 3.59
CA LYS A 332 -17.77 1.37 3.49
C LYS A 332 -17.41 2.75 2.91
N GLY A 333 -18.17 3.20 1.90
CA GLY A 333 -17.92 4.47 1.20
C GLY A 333 -16.77 4.41 0.18
N HIS A 334 -16.19 3.23 -0.03
CA HIS A 334 -15.19 2.95 -1.06
C HIS A 334 -15.65 1.80 -1.98
N ILE A 335 -16.88 1.28 -1.85
CA ILE A 335 -17.33 0.11 -2.61
C ILE A 335 -17.44 0.45 -4.07
N ASP A 336 -18.03 1.61 -4.40
CA ASP A 336 -18.10 2.17 -5.75
C ASP A 336 -16.73 2.08 -6.48
N LYS A 337 -15.74 2.83 -5.97
CA LYS A 337 -14.38 2.85 -6.53
C LYS A 337 -13.72 1.46 -6.57
N THR A 338 -13.95 0.64 -5.55
CA THR A 338 -13.35 -0.69 -5.45
C THR A 338 -13.94 -1.67 -6.46
N ALA A 339 -15.23 -1.56 -6.76
CA ALA A 339 -15.92 -2.42 -7.71
C ALA A 339 -15.43 -2.22 -9.16
N TYR A 340 -15.12 -0.96 -9.53
CA TYR A 340 -14.56 -0.62 -10.84
C TYR A 340 -13.05 -0.91 -10.96
N HIS A 341 -12.36 -1.17 -9.85
CA HIS A 341 -10.91 -1.37 -9.85
C HIS A 341 -10.52 -2.80 -10.25
N GLN A 342 -9.59 -2.96 -11.21
CA GLN A 342 -9.16 -4.26 -11.77
C GLN A 342 -8.78 -5.31 -10.71
N TYR A 343 -8.09 -4.89 -9.64
CA TYR A 343 -7.68 -5.78 -8.56
C TYR A 343 -8.62 -5.70 -7.34
N GLY A 344 -9.24 -4.55 -7.13
CA GLY A 344 -10.06 -4.30 -5.93
C GLY A 344 -11.37 -5.10 -5.98
N CYS A 345 -11.95 -5.24 -7.17
CA CYS A 345 -13.18 -5.99 -7.39
C CYS A 345 -13.04 -7.45 -6.94
N MET A 346 -11.85 -8.05 -7.09
CA MET A 346 -11.62 -9.44 -6.71
C MET A 346 -11.66 -9.66 -5.20
N VAL A 347 -11.35 -8.64 -4.39
CA VAL A 347 -11.53 -8.69 -2.93
C VAL A 347 -13.01 -8.67 -2.58
N LEU A 348 -13.82 -7.87 -3.29
CA LEU A 348 -15.28 -7.87 -3.10
C LEU A 348 -15.92 -9.20 -3.55
N VAL A 349 -15.48 -9.76 -4.68
CA VAL A 349 -15.86 -11.10 -5.14
C VAL A 349 -15.56 -12.17 -4.07
N CYS A 350 -14.37 -12.13 -3.47
CA CYS A 350 -14.03 -13.01 -2.35
C CYS A 350 -14.96 -12.82 -1.15
N ILE A 351 -15.24 -11.57 -0.74
CA ILE A 351 -16.16 -11.27 0.38
C ILE A 351 -17.54 -11.88 0.14
N LEU A 352 -18.11 -11.69 -1.06
CA LEU A 352 -19.41 -12.25 -1.44
C LEU A 352 -19.42 -13.79 -1.38
N SER A 353 -18.26 -14.41 -1.61
CA SER A 353 -18.13 -15.86 -1.72
C SER A 353 -17.92 -16.55 -0.37
N VAL A 354 -17.25 -15.92 0.60
CA VAL A 354 -16.79 -16.60 1.83
C VAL A 354 -17.31 -16.03 3.15
N VAL A 355 -17.91 -14.84 3.17
CA VAL A 355 -18.36 -14.21 4.43
C VAL A 355 -19.79 -14.63 4.78
N ASP A 356 -19.99 -15.16 5.98
CA ASP A 356 -21.31 -15.70 6.40
C ASP A 356 -22.30 -14.61 6.88
N ASP A 357 -21.80 -13.45 7.35
CA ASP A 357 -22.61 -12.31 7.81
C ASP A 357 -23.20 -11.53 6.62
N THR A 358 -24.14 -12.18 5.94
CA THR A 358 -24.86 -11.64 4.77
C THR A 358 -25.63 -10.38 5.10
N LYS A 359 -26.13 -10.20 6.33
CA LYS A 359 -26.78 -8.95 6.77
C LYS A 359 -25.82 -7.77 6.71
N LEU A 360 -24.58 -7.95 7.16
CA LEU A 360 -23.56 -6.91 7.07
C LEU A 360 -23.17 -6.61 5.62
N ILE A 361 -22.97 -7.66 4.80
CA ILE A 361 -22.67 -7.52 3.38
C ILE A 361 -23.79 -6.77 2.67
N THR A 362 -25.06 -7.14 2.90
CA THR A 362 -26.21 -6.47 2.31
C THR A 362 -26.24 -4.99 2.68
N LYS A 363 -26.04 -4.68 3.97
CA LYS A 363 -26.08 -3.31 4.48
C LYS A 363 -24.97 -2.41 3.91
N VAL A 364 -23.75 -2.94 3.74
CA VAL A 364 -22.56 -2.15 3.40
C VAL A 364 -22.23 -2.21 1.91
N ILE A 365 -22.30 -3.40 1.31
CA ILE A 365 -21.87 -3.65 -0.06
C ILE A 365 -23.07 -3.62 -1.01
N ILE A 366 -24.07 -4.49 -0.82
CA ILE A 366 -25.16 -4.66 -1.79
C ILE A 366 -25.96 -3.36 -1.98
N ARG A 367 -26.28 -2.64 -0.91
CA ARG A 367 -26.98 -1.34 -1.01
C ARG A 367 -26.19 -0.28 -1.78
N GLU A 368 -24.87 -0.24 -1.63
CA GLU A 368 -24.02 0.69 -2.38
C GLU A 368 -23.96 0.27 -3.85
N LEU A 369 -23.84 -1.04 -4.14
CA LEU A 369 -23.90 -1.58 -5.51
C LEU A 369 -25.24 -1.30 -6.20
N GLN A 370 -26.38 -1.45 -5.50
CA GLN A 370 -27.71 -1.14 -6.03
C GLN A 370 -27.82 0.31 -6.49
N SER A 371 -27.19 1.25 -5.78
CA SER A 371 -27.22 2.67 -6.13
C SER A 371 -26.47 3.03 -7.42
N ILE A 372 -25.53 2.17 -7.85
CA ILE A 372 -24.71 2.36 -9.06
C ILE A 372 -24.94 1.25 -10.10
N LEU A 373 -26.01 0.47 -9.95
CA LEU A 373 -26.17 -0.81 -10.65
C LEU A 373 -26.25 -0.66 -12.17
N LYS A 374 -26.85 0.42 -12.68
CA LYS A 374 -26.97 0.71 -14.13
C LYS A 374 -25.62 0.84 -14.81
N GLU A 375 -24.66 1.48 -14.15
CA GLU A 375 -23.28 1.61 -14.65
C GLU A 375 -22.50 0.31 -14.42
N LEU A 376 -22.73 -0.34 -13.28
CA LEU A 376 -22.01 -1.54 -12.87
C LEU A 376 -22.20 -2.73 -13.83
N VAL A 377 -23.43 -2.93 -14.36
CA VAL A 377 -23.74 -4.02 -15.30
C VAL A 377 -23.01 -3.86 -16.64
N LEU A 378 -22.62 -2.64 -17.01
CA LEU A 378 -21.93 -2.34 -18.26
C LEU A 378 -20.40 -2.31 -18.13
N ASP A 379 -19.86 -2.39 -16.91
CA ASP A 379 -18.43 -2.22 -16.68
C ASP A 379 -17.60 -3.53 -16.79
N LYS A 380 -16.33 -3.37 -17.16
CA LYS A 380 -15.36 -4.46 -17.29
C LYS A 380 -15.07 -5.19 -15.96
N ASN A 381 -15.00 -4.48 -14.85
CA ASN A 381 -14.65 -5.05 -13.55
C ASN A 381 -15.89 -5.14 -12.65
N GLY A 382 -16.76 -4.13 -12.68
CA GLY A 382 -17.96 -4.03 -11.85
C GLY A 382 -18.89 -5.22 -11.99
N ARG A 383 -19.15 -5.67 -13.23
CA ARG A 383 -20.05 -6.80 -13.46
C ARG A 383 -19.60 -8.11 -12.82
N ARG A 384 -18.30 -8.27 -12.52
CA ARG A 384 -17.74 -9.50 -11.94
C ARG A 384 -18.37 -9.83 -10.59
N LEU A 385 -18.77 -8.82 -9.82
CA LEU A 385 -19.47 -9.01 -8.54
C LEU A 385 -20.85 -9.64 -8.76
N LEU A 386 -21.57 -9.18 -9.77
CA LEU A 386 -22.90 -9.68 -10.14
C LEU A 386 -22.79 -11.11 -10.69
N LEU A 387 -21.84 -11.32 -11.59
CA LEU A 387 -21.56 -12.63 -12.19
C LEU A 387 -21.13 -13.65 -11.13
N GLN A 388 -20.39 -13.25 -10.08
CA GLN A 388 -20.08 -14.15 -8.97
C GLN A 388 -21.34 -14.60 -8.20
N LEU A 389 -22.33 -13.73 -8.04
CA LEU A 389 -23.58 -14.08 -7.35
C LEU A 389 -24.49 -14.94 -8.24
N LEU A 390 -24.56 -14.62 -9.54
CA LEU A 390 -25.41 -15.33 -10.51
C LEU A 390 -24.82 -16.71 -10.88
N HIS A 391 -23.53 -16.76 -11.20
CA HIS A 391 -22.83 -17.96 -11.65
C HIS A 391 -21.38 -17.99 -11.11
N PRO A 392 -21.21 -18.45 -9.86
CA PRO A 392 -19.94 -18.33 -9.14
C PRO A 392 -18.81 -19.10 -9.82
N ASN A 393 -17.60 -18.53 -9.76
CA ASN A 393 -16.35 -19.15 -10.22
C ASN A 393 -16.36 -19.65 -11.67
N SER A 394 -17.24 -19.09 -12.52
CA SER A 394 -17.33 -19.51 -13.91
C SER A 394 -16.10 -19.05 -14.72
N SER A 395 -15.41 -20.01 -15.35
CA SER A 395 -14.31 -19.75 -16.28
C SER A 395 -14.72 -18.92 -17.51
N ARG A 396 -16.04 -18.78 -17.76
CA ARG A 396 -16.58 -17.87 -18.77
C ARG A 396 -16.33 -16.39 -18.42
N TYR A 397 -16.36 -16.03 -17.14
CA TYR A 397 -16.35 -14.63 -16.67
C TYR A 397 -15.07 -14.25 -15.92
N PHE A 398 -14.38 -15.25 -15.38
CA PHE A 398 -13.14 -15.09 -14.64
C PHE A 398 -11.97 -15.69 -15.42
N SER A 399 -10.89 -14.94 -15.55
CA SER A 399 -9.67 -15.45 -16.17
C SER A 399 -9.00 -16.52 -15.30
N PRO A 400 -8.11 -17.36 -15.85
CA PRO A 400 -7.34 -18.31 -15.06
C PRO A 400 -6.58 -17.65 -13.89
N ASP A 401 -6.05 -16.44 -14.10
CA ASP A 401 -5.37 -15.67 -13.05
C ASP A 401 -6.32 -15.19 -11.95
N ASP A 402 -7.56 -14.80 -12.31
CA ASP A 402 -8.60 -14.39 -11.36
C ASP A 402 -8.99 -15.58 -10.47
N LEU A 403 -9.26 -16.74 -11.07
CA LEU A 403 -9.61 -17.98 -10.36
C LEU A 403 -8.44 -18.48 -9.50
N ALA A 404 -7.21 -18.46 -10.02
CA ALA A 404 -6.02 -18.78 -9.26
C ALA A 404 -5.86 -17.85 -8.03
N SER A 405 -6.19 -16.56 -8.17
CA SER A 405 -6.15 -15.60 -7.07
C SER A 405 -7.19 -15.91 -5.98
N LEU A 406 -8.41 -16.31 -6.36
CA LEU A 406 -9.44 -16.75 -5.40
C LEU A 406 -9.05 -18.06 -4.70
N ASN A 407 -8.31 -18.92 -5.39
CA ASN A 407 -7.84 -20.22 -4.90
C ASN A 407 -6.52 -20.14 -4.11
N LEU A 408 -5.91 -18.96 -3.99
CA LEU A 408 -4.70 -18.78 -3.18
C LEU A 408 -4.91 -19.26 -1.75
N SER A 409 -3.87 -19.90 -1.22
CA SER A 409 -3.85 -20.44 0.12
C SER A 409 -2.59 -20.00 0.87
N ILE A 410 -2.68 -19.99 2.20
CA ILE A 410 -1.52 -19.83 3.08
C ILE A 410 -1.16 -21.21 3.59
N PRO A 411 0.07 -21.72 3.33
CA PRO A 411 0.46 -23.08 3.73
C PRO A 411 0.19 -23.37 5.21
N SER A 412 0.64 -22.48 6.11
CA SER A 412 0.50 -22.66 7.57
C SER A 412 -0.93 -22.59 8.11
N LEU A 413 -1.89 -22.14 7.30
CA LEU A 413 -3.31 -22.09 7.65
C LEU A 413 -4.18 -23.07 6.85
N SER A 414 -3.59 -23.78 5.89
CA SER A 414 -4.31 -24.74 5.06
C SER A 414 -4.35 -26.09 5.77
N LEU A 415 -5.54 -26.69 5.84
CA LEU A 415 -5.77 -27.97 6.53
C LEU A 415 -5.08 -29.17 5.84
N LYS A 416 -4.47 -28.99 4.65
CA LYS A 416 -3.90 -30.08 3.85
C LYS A 416 -2.56 -30.64 4.35
N ASP A 417 -1.77 -29.90 5.14
CA ASP A 417 -0.41 -30.32 5.48
C ASP A 417 -0.29 -31.17 6.76
N GLN A 418 -1.41 -31.61 7.36
CA GLN A 418 -1.38 -32.47 8.56
C GLN A 418 -1.52 -33.97 8.26
N SER A 419 -1.82 -34.36 7.02
CA SER A 419 -1.99 -35.78 6.63
C SER A 419 -0.83 -36.38 5.83
N GLU A 420 0.11 -35.58 5.33
CA GLU A 420 1.28 -36.09 4.58
C GLU A 420 2.59 -36.13 5.39
N ALA A 421 2.59 -35.58 6.61
CA ALA A 421 3.76 -35.59 7.50
C ALA A 421 3.94 -36.91 8.28
N SER A 422 3.04 -37.88 8.14
CA SER A 422 3.06 -39.16 8.87
C SER A 422 3.54 -40.37 8.05
N PHE A 423 4.06 -40.18 6.83
CA PHE A 423 4.58 -41.27 5.99
C PHE A 423 6.09 -41.22 5.70
N LEU A 424 6.86 -40.42 6.44
CA LEU A 424 8.33 -40.39 6.35
C LEU A 424 9.00 -40.59 7.70
N THR A 425 8.58 -41.62 8.42
CA THR A 425 9.37 -42.24 9.49
C THR A 425 9.03 -43.71 9.58
N GLU A 426 9.64 -44.54 8.73
CA GLU A 426 10.09 -45.88 9.12
C GLU A 426 11.11 -46.42 8.10
N THR A 427 12.38 -46.14 8.44
CA THR A 427 13.53 -47.04 8.37
C THR A 427 13.75 -47.94 7.14
N SER A 428 14.82 -47.60 6.44
CA SER A 428 15.78 -48.48 5.79
C SER A 428 15.99 -49.81 6.54
N LYS A 429 15.67 -50.92 5.88
CA LYS A 429 16.44 -52.18 5.99
C LYS A 429 16.63 -52.76 4.59
N VAL A 430 17.86 -52.62 4.10
CA VAL A 430 18.37 -53.37 2.95
C VAL A 430 18.66 -54.79 3.42
N SER A 431 18.17 -55.80 2.69
CA SER A 431 18.77 -57.14 2.64
C SER A 431 18.43 -57.80 1.31
N LEU A 432 19.45 -58.46 0.76
CA LEU A 432 19.56 -59.07 -0.56
C LEU A 432 18.75 -60.36 -0.71
N GLY A 433 18.45 -60.75 -1.96
CA GLY A 433 18.24 -62.17 -2.32
C GLY A 433 17.28 -62.44 -3.48
N ASP A 434 17.85 -62.61 -4.68
CA ASP A 434 17.54 -63.60 -5.74
C ASP A 434 16.15 -63.77 -6.40
N LYS A 435 16.20 -63.76 -7.75
CA LYS A 435 15.60 -64.67 -8.79
C LYS A 435 14.11 -65.07 -8.63
N GLU A 436 13.24 -65.17 -9.64
CA GLU A 436 13.36 -65.67 -11.02
C GLU A 436 11.96 -65.58 -11.72
N SER A 437 11.94 -65.60 -13.06
CA SER A 437 10.86 -66.06 -14.00
C SER A 437 9.41 -65.53 -13.90
N LYS A 438 8.90 -64.87 -14.96
CA LYS A 438 8.13 -65.42 -16.12
C LYS A 438 6.72 -65.95 -15.76
N GLU A 439 5.67 -65.31 -16.30
CA GLU A 439 4.84 -65.83 -17.41
C GLU A 439 3.57 -64.98 -17.62
N ASP A 440 3.31 -64.69 -18.90
CA ASP A 440 2.07 -64.16 -19.44
C ASP A 440 0.98 -65.23 -19.44
N ILE A 441 -0.25 -64.91 -19.03
CA ILE A 441 -1.46 -65.54 -19.58
C ILE A 441 -2.53 -64.46 -19.78
N GLU A 442 -3.15 -64.61 -20.93
CA GLU A 442 -3.97 -63.71 -21.71
C GLU A 442 -5.47 -64.07 -21.53
N VAL A 443 -6.35 -63.15 -21.95
CA VAL A 443 -7.76 -63.34 -22.36
C VAL A 443 -8.85 -63.56 -21.28
N ALA A 444 -9.75 -62.58 -21.12
CA ALA A 444 -11.13 -62.71 -21.60
C ALA A 444 -11.97 -61.45 -21.34
N VAL A 445 -12.77 -61.15 -22.36
CA VAL A 445 -13.66 -60.02 -22.63
C VAL A 445 -14.98 -60.21 -21.89
N ASP A 446 -15.61 -59.14 -21.40
CA ASP A 446 -16.89 -58.66 -21.94
C ASP A 446 -17.50 -57.45 -21.23
N GLU A 447 -18.32 -56.78 -22.04
CA GLU A 447 -19.04 -55.52 -21.99
C GLU A 447 -19.67 -55.02 -20.67
N VAL A 448 -19.80 -53.69 -20.54
CA VAL A 448 -21.10 -52.98 -20.52
C VAL A 448 -20.90 -51.46 -20.32
N ASN A 449 -21.53 -50.69 -21.21
CA ASN A 449 -21.78 -49.25 -21.18
C ASN A 449 -22.39 -48.74 -19.86
N LYS A 450 -21.88 -47.61 -19.32
CA LYS A 450 -22.70 -46.44 -18.95
C LYS A 450 -21.85 -45.24 -18.49
N ASP A 451 -21.77 -44.25 -19.37
CA ASP A 451 -22.04 -42.83 -19.13
C ASP A 451 -21.86 -42.30 -17.69
N LYS A 452 -20.78 -41.52 -17.48
CA LYS A 452 -20.65 -40.59 -16.34
C LYS A 452 -20.03 -39.29 -16.83
N THR A 453 -20.89 -38.33 -17.13
CA THR A 453 -20.61 -36.90 -17.06
C THR A 453 -19.91 -36.57 -15.74
N SER A 454 -18.65 -36.14 -15.83
CA SER A 454 -17.86 -35.65 -14.71
C SER A 454 -18.41 -34.31 -14.22
N ALA A 455 -19.10 -34.33 -13.09
CA ALA A 455 -19.25 -33.16 -12.23
C ALA A 455 -17.89 -32.93 -11.55
N ASP A 456 -17.19 -31.89 -12.00
CA ASP A 456 -15.94 -31.43 -11.41
C ASP A 456 -16.29 -30.69 -10.11
N ASP A 457 -16.31 -31.43 -9.00
CA ASP A 457 -16.52 -30.87 -7.66
C ASP A 457 -15.17 -30.32 -7.16
N SER A 458 -14.90 -29.06 -7.49
CA SER A 458 -13.74 -28.34 -6.98
C SER A 458 -14.01 -27.94 -5.53
N ASP A 459 -13.74 -28.85 -4.60
CA ASP A 459 -13.93 -28.64 -3.17
C ASP A 459 -12.92 -27.60 -2.64
N LEU A 460 -13.41 -26.37 -2.44
CA LEU A 460 -12.65 -25.18 -2.05
C LEU A 460 -12.49 -25.15 -0.54
N ALA A 461 -11.25 -24.99 -0.06
CA ALA A 461 -10.90 -24.81 1.35
C ALA A 461 -11.92 -23.91 2.10
N GLU A 462 -12.80 -24.55 2.87
CA GLU A 462 -13.97 -23.93 3.48
C GLU A 462 -13.55 -22.85 4.48
N SER A 463 -13.77 -21.59 4.09
CA SER A 463 -13.57 -20.43 4.96
C SER A 463 -14.88 -19.88 5.51
N GLY A 464 -16.04 -20.23 4.95
CA GLY A 464 -17.36 -19.86 5.47
C GLY A 464 -18.10 -21.09 5.96
N LYS A 465 -18.76 -21.01 7.12
CA LYS A 465 -19.59 -22.11 7.66
C LYS A 465 -20.96 -22.17 7.02
N LYS A 466 -21.40 -21.08 6.39
CA LYS A 466 -22.69 -21.01 5.71
C LYS A 466 -22.57 -21.69 4.35
N ASP A 467 -23.56 -22.52 4.05
CA ASP A 467 -23.73 -23.13 2.73
C ASP A 467 -23.64 -22.05 1.62
N PRO A 468 -22.80 -22.26 0.58
CA PRO A 468 -22.62 -21.29 -0.50
C PRO A 468 -23.91 -20.93 -1.26
N PHE A 469 -24.86 -21.86 -1.40
CA PHE A 469 -26.13 -21.60 -2.07
C PHE A 469 -27.03 -20.70 -1.21
N VAL A 470 -27.19 -21.01 0.08
CA VAL A 470 -27.96 -20.18 1.03
C VAL A 470 -27.39 -18.77 1.11
N ARG A 471 -26.06 -18.63 1.18
CA ARG A 471 -25.41 -17.31 1.17
C ARG A 471 -25.76 -16.52 -0.09
N ARG A 472 -25.66 -17.12 -1.27
CA ARG A 472 -26.03 -16.47 -2.54
C ARG A 472 -27.50 -16.08 -2.57
N GLN A 473 -28.40 -16.97 -2.13
CA GLN A 473 -29.83 -16.70 -2.05
C GLN A 473 -30.14 -15.48 -1.16
N GLU A 474 -29.46 -15.36 -0.01
CA GLU A 474 -29.62 -14.21 0.88
C GLU A 474 -29.09 -12.91 0.28
N LEU A 475 -27.96 -12.96 -0.43
CA LEU A 475 -27.31 -11.78 -1.03
C LEU A 475 -27.95 -11.32 -2.33
N LEU A 476 -28.55 -12.24 -3.10
CA LEU A 476 -29.14 -11.96 -4.39
C LEU A 476 -30.65 -11.74 -4.28
N ILE A 477 -31.39 -12.68 -3.68
CA ILE A 477 -32.86 -12.64 -3.62
C ILE A 477 -33.33 -11.83 -2.41
N LYS A 478 -32.96 -12.23 -1.19
CA LYS A 478 -33.50 -11.58 0.03
C LYS A 478 -33.03 -10.14 0.23
N SER A 479 -32.01 -9.70 -0.50
CA SER A 479 -31.52 -8.33 -0.50
C SER A 479 -32.31 -7.40 -1.44
N GLY A 480 -33.11 -7.94 -2.36
CA GLY A 480 -33.75 -7.22 -3.46
C GLY A 480 -32.81 -6.90 -4.63
N LEU A 481 -31.58 -7.42 -4.64
CA LEU A 481 -30.64 -7.19 -5.75
C LEU A 481 -31.12 -7.85 -7.04
N ALA A 482 -31.71 -9.05 -6.95
CA ALA A 482 -32.29 -9.76 -8.09
C ALA A 482 -33.38 -8.91 -8.77
N ASP A 483 -34.31 -8.36 -8.00
CA ASP A 483 -35.39 -7.51 -8.52
C ASP A 483 -34.81 -6.27 -9.20
N SER A 484 -33.84 -5.59 -8.56
CA SER A 484 -33.17 -4.43 -9.15
C SER A 484 -32.44 -4.77 -10.46
N LEU A 485 -31.85 -5.96 -10.56
CA LEU A 485 -31.19 -6.44 -11.78
C LEU A 485 -32.20 -6.73 -12.89
N LEU A 486 -33.34 -7.32 -12.54
CA LEU A 486 -34.43 -7.59 -13.50
C LEU A 486 -34.97 -6.29 -14.07
N ASP A 487 -35.26 -5.30 -13.22
CA ASP A 487 -35.76 -3.99 -13.65
C ASP A 487 -34.78 -3.33 -14.63
N ILE A 488 -33.48 -3.32 -14.32
CA ILE A 488 -32.45 -2.76 -15.22
C ILE A 488 -32.35 -3.55 -16.53
N CYS A 489 -32.43 -4.88 -16.47
CA CYS A 489 -32.42 -5.71 -17.65
C CYS A 489 -33.60 -5.43 -18.56
N ILE A 490 -34.80 -5.21 -18.00
CA ILE A 490 -36.01 -4.87 -18.75
C ILE A 490 -35.89 -3.45 -19.33
N GLU A 491 -35.52 -2.46 -18.52
CA GLU A 491 -35.40 -1.06 -18.93
C GLU A 491 -34.33 -0.85 -20.01
N SER A 492 -33.22 -1.61 -19.94
CA SER A 492 -32.00 -1.35 -20.72
C SER A 492 -31.58 -2.51 -21.61
N VAL A 493 -32.50 -3.43 -21.95
CA VAL A 493 -32.20 -4.65 -22.72
C VAL A 493 -31.45 -4.36 -24.04
N GLY A 494 -31.87 -3.32 -24.76
CA GLY A 494 -31.27 -2.95 -26.05
C GLY A 494 -29.85 -2.41 -25.91
N GLU A 495 -29.49 -1.79 -24.78
CA GLU A 495 -28.12 -1.37 -24.48
C GLU A 495 -27.27 -2.57 -24.04
N LEU A 496 -27.80 -3.40 -23.15
CA LEU A 496 -27.10 -4.56 -22.60
C LEU A 496 -26.69 -5.56 -23.68
N ILE A 497 -27.57 -5.87 -24.64
CA ILE A 497 -27.27 -6.80 -25.75
C ILE A 497 -26.14 -6.28 -26.64
N ARG A 498 -26.07 -4.96 -26.86
CA ARG A 498 -25.02 -4.33 -27.69
C ARG A 498 -23.72 -4.11 -26.93
N SER A 499 -23.75 -4.18 -25.61
CA SER A 499 -22.58 -4.00 -24.75
C SER A 499 -21.74 -5.29 -24.68
N ASN A 500 -20.42 -5.14 -24.76
CA ASN A 500 -19.47 -6.26 -24.64
C ASN A 500 -19.56 -6.97 -23.28
N PHE A 501 -20.05 -6.26 -22.27
CA PHE A 501 -20.03 -6.66 -20.87
C PHE A 501 -21.45 -6.89 -20.34
N GLY A 502 -22.40 -6.02 -20.69
CA GLY A 502 -23.80 -6.11 -20.24
C GLY A 502 -24.50 -7.38 -20.71
N LYS A 503 -24.16 -7.87 -21.90
CA LYS A 503 -24.73 -9.12 -22.46
C LYS A 503 -24.45 -10.35 -21.59
N GLU A 504 -23.32 -10.37 -20.87
CA GLU A 504 -22.96 -11.47 -19.97
C GLU A 504 -23.88 -11.48 -18.75
N VAL A 505 -24.13 -10.30 -18.16
CA VAL A 505 -25.05 -10.15 -17.03
C VAL A 505 -26.47 -10.50 -17.44
N LEU A 506 -26.94 -9.97 -18.58
CA LEU A 506 -28.27 -10.26 -19.11
C LEU A 506 -28.47 -11.76 -19.32
N TYR A 507 -27.48 -12.45 -19.91
CA TYR A 507 -27.52 -13.89 -20.13
C TYR A 507 -27.72 -14.67 -18.81
N GLU A 508 -26.94 -14.35 -17.77
CA GLU A 508 -27.04 -15.04 -16.48
C GLU A 508 -28.32 -14.66 -15.70
N VAL A 509 -28.82 -13.43 -15.83
CA VAL A 509 -30.11 -13.03 -15.25
C VAL A 509 -31.25 -13.81 -15.89
N ILE A 510 -31.29 -13.95 -17.23
CA ILE A 510 -32.30 -14.76 -17.92
C ILE A 510 -32.23 -16.22 -17.46
N LYS A 511 -31.03 -16.79 -17.34
CA LYS A 511 -30.84 -18.16 -16.86
C LYS A 511 -31.34 -18.33 -15.42
N MET A 512 -31.11 -17.35 -14.55
CA MET A 512 -31.62 -17.36 -13.17
C MET A 512 -33.15 -17.43 -13.15
N ILE A 513 -33.84 -16.66 -13.99
CA ILE A 513 -35.32 -16.68 -14.10
C ILE A 513 -35.82 -18.05 -14.54
N LEU A 514 -35.12 -18.71 -15.47
CA LEU A 514 -35.55 -20.02 -16.00
C LEU A 514 -35.37 -21.18 -15.02
N ILE A 515 -34.57 -20.98 -13.97
CA ILE A 515 -34.27 -22.00 -12.94
C ILE A 515 -35.13 -21.81 -11.68
N LEU A 516 -35.62 -20.58 -11.45
CA LEU A 516 -36.58 -20.25 -10.39
C LEU A 516 -38.00 -20.56 -10.84
#